data_AF-A0A2P5YQD3-F1
#
_entry.id   AF-A0A2P5YQD3-F1
#
_cell.length_a   1.000
_cell.length_b   1.000
_cell.length_c   1.000
_cell.angle_alpha   90.00
_cell.angle_beta   90.00
_cell.angle_gamma   90.00
#
_symmetry.space_group_name_H-M   'P 1'
#
loop_
_entity.id
_entity.type
_entity.pdbx_description
1 polymer ?
#
loop_
_entity_poly.entity_id
_entity_poly.type
_entity_poly.pdbx_seq_one_letter_code
_entity_poly.pdbx_strand_id
1 'polypeptide(L)'
;MASKKVVGKPLSLFINPYQTLSAEFPREFIGISLPEQPNKYYFVLRFNKIVLESDSSIQLIMEKLQSYKSRVALNFEGFQYQLGDFQLRVGKVVPSHSENLRGIVMEVEYLPISSLEKSKQIMEEFSDIWKDAISKRSLPGHFIHIEPNFSDYGLADHYTSQHTAVQYTHVTSQLIASVQAVQTGRN
;
A
#
# COMPACT_ATOMS: atom_id res chain seq x y z
N MET A 1 25.87 5.93 -24.12
CA MET A 1 24.46 5.49 -24.16
C MET A 1 23.66 6.47 -23.31
N ALA A 2 22.89 7.35 -23.95
CA ALA A 2 22.15 8.40 -23.23
C ALA A 2 21.00 7.76 -22.45
N SER A 3 21.05 7.86 -21.12
CA SER A 3 19.97 7.44 -20.24
C SER A 3 18.77 8.37 -20.50
N LYS A 4 17.81 7.87 -21.28
CA LYS A 4 16.54 8.56 -21.51
C LYS A 4 15.87 8.63 -20.13
N LYS A 5 15.83 9.83 -19.53
CA LYS A 5 15.09 10.09 -18.28
C LYS A 5 13.66 9.60 -18.50
N VAL A 6 13.33 8.43 -17.96
CA VAL A 6 11.95 7.96 -17.89
C VAL A 6 11.30 8.88 -16.87
N VAL A 7 10.61 9.92 -17.36
CA VAL A 7 9.79 10.79 -16.52
C VAL A 7 8.63 9.93 -16.06
N GLY A 8 8.74 9.40 -14.84
CA GLY A 8 7.69 8.56 -14.30
C GLY A 8 6.41 9.36 -14.09
N LYS A 9 5.26 8.72 -14.27
CA LYS A 9 3.96 9.34 -13.99
C LYS A 9 3.85 9.58 -12.48
N PRO A 10 3.37 10.75 -12.02
CA PRO A 10 3.15 10.99 -10.60
C PRO A 10 2.08 10.03 -10.07
N LEU A 11 2.39 9.38 -8.95
CA LEU A 11 1.45 8.55 -8.19
C LEU A 11 1.00 9.34 -6.96
N SER A 12 -0.32 9.40 -6.73
CA SER A 12 -0.91 9.85 -5.46
C SER A 12 -1.92 8.82 -4.98
N LEU A 13 -1.59 8.14 -3.89
CA LEU A 13 -2.46 7.18 -3.20
C LEU A 13 -2.73 7.70 -1.78
N PHE A 14 -4.01 7.68 -1.40
CA PHE A 14 -4.49 8.19 -0.12
C PHE A 14 -4.99 7.05 0.75
N ILE A 15 -4.46 6.97 1.98
CA ILE A 15 -4.81 5.94 2.96
C ILE A 15 -5.23 6.57 4.28
N ASN A 16 -6.40 6.21 4.79
CA ASN A 16 -6.99 6.72 6.02
C ASN A 16 -7.22 5.58 7.04
N PRO A 17 -6.44 5.48 8.11
CA PRO A 17 -6.75 4.63 9.24
C PRO A 17 -7.91 5.23 10.04
N TYR A 18 -9.00 4.48 10.21
CA TYR A 18 -10.17 4.87 10.99
C TYR A 18 -10.22 4.11 12.31
N GLN A 19 -10.72 4.80 13.35
CA GLN A 19 -11.06 4.20 14.63
C GLN A 19 -12.47 4.62 15.05
N THR A 20 -13.24 3.69 15.62
CA THR A 20 -14.55 4.01 16.25
C THR A 20 -14.37 4.49 17.69
N LEU A 21 -15.33 5.29 18.14
CA LEU A 21 -15.47 5.74 19.53
C LEU A 21 -16.36 4.80 20.36
N SER A 22 -16.99 3.81 19.73
CA SER A 22 -17.92 2.86 20.37
C SER A 22 -17.42 1.41 20.24
N ALA A 23 -17.66 0.60 21.27
CA ALA A 23 -17.26 -0.81 21.30
C ALA A 23 -18.13 -1.74 20.43
N GLU A 24 -19.28 -1.28 19.94
CA GLU A 24 -20.21 -2.06 19.12
C GLU A 24 -19.75 -2.24 17.66
N PHE A 25 -18.81 -1.42 17.20
CA PHE A 25 -18.34 -1.41 15.82
C PHE A 25 -16.91 -1.95 15.68
N PRO A 26 -16.51 -2.40 14.46
CA PRO A 26 -15.11 -2.76 14.19
C PRO A 26 -14.17 -1.64 14.64
N ARG A 27 -13.25 -1.97 15.56
CA ARG A 27 -12.45 -0.98 16.27
C ARG A 27 -11.56 -0.16 15.37
N GLU A 28 -10.98 -0.79 14.35
CA GLU A 28 -10.05 -0.16 13.42
C GLU A 28 -10.18 -0.77 12.02
N PHE A 29 -10.12 0.08 11.00
CA PHE A 29 -10.00 -0.33 9.59
C PHE A 29 -9.19 0.69 8.80
N ILE A 30 -8.71 0.29 7.62
CA ILE A 30 -7.96 1.17 6.73
C ILE A 30 -8.81 1.44 5.48
N GLY A 31 -9.04 2.71 5.19
CA GLY A 31 -9.67 3.19 3.96
C GLY A 31 -8.62 3.57 2.91
N ILE A 32 -8.82 3.17 1.65
CA ILE A 32 -7.84 3.31 0.57
C ILE A 32 -8.52 3.84 -0.69
N SER A 33 -7.91 4.86 -1.31
CA SER A 33 -8.29 5.40 -2.62
C SER A 33 -7.18 5.16 -3.64
N LEU A 34 -7.44 4.30 -4.63
CA LEU A 34 -6.46 3.96 -5.68
C LEU A 34 -6.60 4.92 -6.88
N PRO A 35 -5.50 5.47 -7.42
CA PRO A 35 -5.55 6.39 -8.56
C PRO A 35 -6.06 5.73 -9.86
N GLU A 36 -5.92 4.41 -9.99
CA GLU A 36 -6.43 3.63 -11.12
C GLU A 36 -7.96 3.52 -11.11
N GLN A 37 -8.60 3.68 -9.95
CA GLN A 37 -10.05 3.59 -9.78
C GLN A 37 -10.58 4.74 -8.91
N PRO A 38 -10.59 5.99 -9.43
CA PRO A 38 -10.89 7.18 -8.64
C PRO A 38 -12.33 7.25 -8.11
N ASN A 39 -13.24 6.50 -8.71
CA ASN A 39 -14.65 6.43 -8.30
C ASN A 39 -14.89 5.36 -7.21
N LYS A 40 -13.85 4.63 -6.79
CA LYS A 40 -13.97 3.57 -5.80
C LYS A 40 -13.21 3.89 -4.53
N TYR A 41 -13.66 3.29 -3.44
CA TYR A 41 -13.01 3.33 -2.15
C TYR A 41 -13.01 1.94 -1.53
N TYR A 42 -11.89 1.57 -0.92
CA TYR A 42 -11.71 0.25 -0.34
C TYR A 42 -11.57 0.35 1.17
N PHE A 43 -12.23 -0.55 1.88
CA PHE A 43 -12.05 -0.72 3.32
C PHE A 43 -11.41 -2.06 3.59
N VAL A 44 -10.37 -2.07 4.42
CA VAL A 44 -9.73 -3.32 4.85
C VAL A 44 -9.75 -3.39 6.38
N LEU A 45 -10.52 -4.36 6.88
CA LEU A 45 -10.58 -4.72 8.29
C LEU A 45 -9.57 -5.85 8.51
N ARG A 46 -8.31 -5.47 8.75
CA ARG A 46 -7.18 -6.41 8.81
C ARG A 46 -7.37 -7.54 9.83
N PHE A 47 -7.97 -7.24 10.98
CA PHE A 47 -8.21 -8.25 12.03
C PHE A 47 -9.34 -9.22 11.70
N ASN A 48 -10.35 -8.75 10.96
CA ASN A 48 -11.47 -9.58 10.53
C ASN A 48 -11.22 -10.27 9.18
N LYS A 49 -10.11 -9.93 8.51
CA LYS A 49 -9.78 -10.38 7.16
C LYS A 49 -10.90 -10.07 6.15
N ILE A 50 -11.45 -8.86 6.24
CA ILE A 50 -12.49 -8.39 5.31
C ILE A 50 -11.91 -7.28 4.46
N VAL A 51 -12.17 -7.36 3.14
CA VAL A 51 -11.98 -6.27 2.19
C VAL A 51 -13.33 -5.94 1.55
N LEU A 52 -13.69 -4.66 1.58
CA LEU A 52 -14.94 -4.15 1.00
C LEU A 52 -14.60 -3.11 -0.07
N GLU A 53 -15.27 -3.23 -1.23
CA GLU A 53 -15.28 -2.20 -2.26
C GLU A 53 -16.56 -1.37 -2.13
N SER A 54 -16.45 -0.05 -2.27
CA SER A 54 -17.56 0.88 -2.27
C SER A 54 -17.32 2.00 -3.27
N ASP A 55 -18.35 2.80 -3.53
CA ASP A 55 -18.22 4.07 -4.26
C ASP A 55 -17.47 5.12 -3.43
N SER A 56 -16.75 6.03 -4.08
CA SER A 56 -15.96 7.06 -3.40
C SER A 56 -16.79 8.01 -2.52
N SER A 57 -18.09 8.17 -2.80
CA SER A 57 -19.03 8.94 -1.98
C SER A 57 -19.19 8.42 -0.54
N ILE A 58 -18.80 7.18 -0.25
CA ILE A 58 -18.82 6.63 1.12
C ILE A 58 -18.00 7.47 2.09
N GLN A 59 -16.94 8.12 1.62
CA GLN A 59 -16.12 9.01 2.45
C GLN A 59 -16.95 10.18 3.00
N LEU A 60 -17.78 10.80 2.16
CA LEU A 60 -18.69 11.88 2.56
C LEU A 60 -19.77 11.38 3.53
N ILE A 61 -20.28 10.16 3.31
CA ILE A 61 -21.26 9.56 4.21
C ILE A 61 -20.63 9.34 5.59
N MET A 62 -19.43 8.76 5.67
CA MET A 62 -18.73 8.55 6.95
C MET A 62 -18.41 9.86 7.67
N GLU A 63 -18.02 10.90 6.93
CA GLU A 63 -17.76 12.23 7.47
C GLU A 63 -19.04 12.82 8.09
N LYS A 64 -20.19 12.68 7.42
CA LYS A 64 -21.49 13.13 7.93
C LYS A 64 -21.98 12.33 9.14
N LEU A 65 -21.79 11.01 9.11
CA LEU A 65 -22.21 10.14 10.22
C LEU A 65 -21.34 10.32 11.47
N GLN A 66 -20.10 10.80 11.32
CA GLN A 66 -19.13 11.03 12.39
C GLN A 66 -18.88 9.82 13.30
N SER A 67 -19.25 8.62 12.85
CA SER A 67 -19.11 7.39 13.64
C SER A 67 -17.66 6.92 13.75
N TYR A 68 -16.81 7.36 12.81
CA TYR A 68 -15.39 7.02 12.76
C TYR A 68 -14.56 8.29 12.58
N LYS A 69 -13.41 8.36 13.26
CA LYS A 69 -12.43 9.42 13.08
C LYS A 69 -11.20 8.89 12.36
N SER A 70 -10.75 9.61 11.33
CA SER A 70 -9.45 9.36 10.70
C SER A 70 -8.35 9.76 11.67
N ARG A 71 -7.35 8.89 11.88
CA ARG A 71 -6.21 9.15 12.77
C ARG A 71 -5.12 9.96 12.06
N VAL A 72 -4.42 9.33 11.11
CA VAL A 72 -3.31 9.92 10.36
C VAL A 72 -3.42 9.47 8.92
N ALA A 73 -3.90 10.36 8.06
CA ALA A 73 -3.90 10.14 6.62
C ALA A 73 -2.46 10.05 6.10
N LEU A 74 -2.20 9.08 5.23
CA LEU A 74 -0.90 8.88 4.58
C LEU A 74 -1.06 9.07 3.08
N ASN A 75 -0.12 9.82 2.51
CA ASN A 75 0.02 10.03 1.08
C ASN A 75 1.26 9.29 0.59
N PHE A 76 1.08 8.57 -0.51
CA PHE A 76 2.17 7.92 -1.23
C PHE A 76 2.44 8.75 -2.47
N GLU A 77 3.61 9.37 -2.51
CA GLU A 77 4.03 10.26 -3.58
C GLU A 77 5.23 9.64 -4.29
N GLY A 78 5.12 9.41 -5.59
CA GLY A 78 6.15 8.68 -6.30
C GLY A 78 6.11 8.77 -7.80
N PHE A 79 6.94 7.93 -8.41
CA PHE A 79 7.09 7.79 -9.84
C PHE A 79 6.78 6.35 -10.25
N GLN A 80 6.07 6.22 -11.37
CA GLN A 80 5.87 4.94 -12.05
C GLN A 80 6.87 4.78 -13.19
N TYR A 81 7.51 3.61 -13.26
CA TYR A 81 8.46 3.21 -14.29
C TYR A 81 7.95 1.95 -15.00
N GLN A 82 8.18 1.88 -16.31
CA GLN A 82 7.88 0.69 -17.11
C GLN A 82 9.19 0.02 -17.52
N LEU A 83 9.35 -1.25 -17.17
CA LEU A 83 10.52 -2.07 -17.47
C LEU A 83 10.06 -3.33 -18.20
N GLY A 84 9.92 -3.25 -19.53
CA GLY A 84 9.35 -4.34 -20.32
C GLY A 84 7.94 -4.66 -19.84
N ASP A 85 7.73 -5.91 -19.40
CA ASP A 85 6.46 -6.44 -18.90
C ASP A 85 6.16 -6.06 -17.44
N PHE A 86 7.09 -5.38 -16.77
CA PHE A 86 6.95 -4.96 -15.38
C PHE A 86 6.60 -3.48 -15.29
N GLN A 87 5.73 -3.17 -14.35
CA GLN A 87 5.46 -1.83 -13.90
C GLN A 87 5.96 -1.69 -12.46
N LEU A 88 6.82 -0.69 -12.24
CA LEU A 88 7.46 -0.42 -10.96
C LEU A 88 7.00 0.95 -10.47
N ARG A 89 6.32 1.02 -9.33
CA ARG A 89 5.98 2.28 -8.68
C ARG A 89 6.88 2.44 -7.45
N VAL A 90 7.62 3.54 -7.38
CA VAL A 90 8.47 3.86 -6.21
C VAL A 90 8.06 5.21 -5.67
N GLY A 91 7.70 5.24 -4.38
CA GLY A 91 7.21 6.45 -3.74
C GLY A 91 7.66 6.59 -2.29
N LYS A 92 7.74 7.85 -1.84
CA LYS A 92 7.84 8.19 -0.42
C LYS A 92 6.46 8.17 0.21
N VAL A 93 6.40 7.78 1.48
CA VAL A 93 5.18 7.86 2.28
C VAL A 93 5.30 9.04 3.23
N VAL A 94 4.35 9.98 3.15
CA VAL A 94 4.32 11.19 3.98
C VAL A 94 2.94 11.35 4.62
N PRO A 95 2.82 11.75 5.90
CA PRO A 95 1.53 12.06 6.50
C PRO A 95 0.93 13.33 5.91
N SER A 96 -0.40 13.40 5.78
CA SER A 96 -1.06 14.56 5.14
C SER A 96 -0.86 15.90 5.84
N HIS A 97 -0.44 15.89 7.11
CA HIS A 97 -0.18 17.11 7.90
C HIS A 97 1.30 17.29 8.28
N SER A 98 2.22 16.53 7.67
CA SER A 98 3.66 16.70 7.92
C SER A 98 4.50 16.25 6.74
N GLU A 99 5.56 16.96 6.41
CA GLU A 99 6.52 16.54 5.38
C GLU A 99 7.51 15.45 5.87
N ASN A 100 7.35 14.97 7.11
CA ASN A 100 8.21 13.94 7.67
C ASN A 100 8.05 12.61 6.93
N LEU A 101 9.12 12.19 6.25
CA LEU A 101 9.20 10.90 5.57
C LEU A 101 8.96 9.74 6.55
N ARG A 102 7.97 8.90 6.24
CA ARG A 102 7.67 7.66 6.98
C ARG A 102 8.42 6.45 6.43
N GLY A 103 8.70 6.44 5.13
CA GLY A 103 9.41 5.36 4.47
C GLY A 103 9.34 5.48 2.95
N ILE A 104 10.03 4.57 2.27
CA ILE A 104 9.99 4.40 0.82
C ILE A 104 9.28 3.09 0.55
N VAL A 105 8.30 3.11 -0.35
CA VAL A 105 7.54 1.95 -0.78
C VAL A 105 7.79 1.72 -2.26
N MET A 106 7.93 0.45 -2.61
CA MET A 106 8.13 -0.02 -3.96
C MET A 106 7.06 -1.07 -4.24
N GLU A 107 6.26 -0.83 -5.27
CA GLU A 107 5.28 -1.76 -5.78
C GLU A 107 5.75 -2.28 -7.14
N VAL A 108 5.64 -3.59 -7.33
CA VAL A 108 6.00 -4.28 -8.57
C VAL A 108 4.75 -4.97 -9.09
N GLU A 109 4.40 -4.72 -10.34
CA GLU A 109 3.26 -5.31 -11.02
C GLU A 109 3.74 -5.98 -12.31
N TYR A 110 3.33 -7.23 -12.53
CA TYR A 110 3.56 -7.96 -13.77
C TYR A 110 2.33 -7.87 -14.66
N LEU A 111 2.46 -7.21 -15.80
CA LEU A 111 1.32 -6.90 -16.67
C LEU A 111 0.76 -8.09 -17.47
N PRO A 112 1.55 -9.09 -17.93
CA PRO A 112 1.05 -10.12 -18.83
C PRO A 112 0.01 -11.07 -18.24
N ILE A 113 0.03 -11.30 -16.92
CA ILE A 113 -0.88 -12.23 -16.26
C ILE A 113 -1.35 -11.65 -14.93
N SER A 114 -2.65 -11.75 -14.69
CA SER A 114 -3.28 -11.40 -13.40
C SER A 114 -3.41 -12.60 -12.46
N SER A 115 -2.86 -13.76 -12.79
CA SER A 115 -2.84 -14.91 -11.89
C SER A 115 -1.66 -14.80 -10.92
N LEU A 116 -1.95 -14.76 -9.63
CA LEU A 116 -0.94 -14.67 -8.58
C LEU A 116 -0.06 -15.93 -8.55
N GLU A 117 -0.66 -17.11 -8.62
CA GLU A 117 0.05 -18.39 -8.62
C GLU A 117 0.98 -18.51 -9.83
N LYS A 118 0.52 -18.11 -11.02
CA LYS A 118 1.35 -18.19 -12.23
C LYS A 118 2.44 -17.12 -12.29
N SER A 119 2.20 -15.95 -11.69
CA SER A 119 3.20 -14.86 -11.66
C SER A 119 4.21 -14.99 -10.52
N LYS A 120 3.92 -15.84 -9.52
CA LYS A 120 4.73 -16.00 -8.31
C LYS A 120 6.21 -16.21 -8.59
N GLN A 121 6.57 -17.16 -9.45
CA GLN A 121 7.96 -17.45 -9.78
C GLN A 121 8.67 -16.22 -10.37
N ILE A 122 8.02 -15.50 -11.28
CA ILE A 122 8.59 -14.31 -11.92
C ILE A 122 8.74 -13.16 -10.90
N MET A 123 7.81 -13.02 -9.95
CA MET A 123 7.89 -12.05 -8.85
C MET A 123 9.00 -12.38 -7.86
N GLU A 124 9.19 -13.65 -7.54
CA GLU A 124 10.29 -14.12 -6.69
C GLU A 124 11.64 -13.84 -7.34
N GLU A 125 11.79 -14.21 -8.62
CA GLU A 125 13.01 -13.93 -9.40
C GLU A 125 13.32 -12.42 -9.46
N PHE A 126 12.30 -11.58 -9.69
CA PHE A 126 12.47 -10.11 -9.65
C PHE A 126 12.95 -9.63 -8.27
N SER A 127 12.32 -10.13 -7.20
CA SER A 127 12.67 -9.78 -5.82
C SER A 127 14.11 -10.16 -5.49
N ASP A 128 14.56 -11.33 -5.92
CA ASP A 128 15.91 -11.82 -5.66
C ASP A 128 16.98 -11.04 -6.43
N ILE A 129 16.73 -10.72 -7.71
CA ILE A 129 17.60 -9.82 -8.49
C ILE A 129 17.71 -8.46 -7.81
N TRP A 130 16.60 -7.91 -7.32
CA TRP A 130 16.57 -6.61 -6.67
C TRP A 130 17.35 -6.64 -5.34
N LYS A 131 17.15 -7.67 -4.52
CA LYS A 131 17.90 -7.88 -3.26
C LYS A 131 19.40 -8.00 -3.52
N ASP A 132 19.82 -8.76 -4.53
CA ASP A 132 21.22 -8.90 -4.90
C ASP A 132 21.82 -7.58 -5.42
N ALA A 133 21.09 -6.85 -6.27
CA ALA A 133 21.53 -5.55 -6.77
C ALA A 133 21.71 -4.52 -5.64
N ILE A 134 20.85 -4.56 -4.62
CA ILE A 134 20.95 -3.69 -3.45
C ILE A 134 22.02 -4.15 -2.48
N SER A 135 22.20 -5.46 -2.22
CA SER A 135 23.24 -5.92 -1.29
C SER A 135 24.63 -5.42 -1.71
N LYS A 136 24.83 -5.28 -3.03
CA LYS A 136 26.05 -4.72 -3.65
C LYS A 136 26.18 -3.20 -3.52
N ARG A 137 25.08 -2.48 -3.28
CA ARG A 137 25.06 -1.03 -3.07
C ARG A 137 24.79 -0.79 -1.60
N SER A 138 25.79 -0.39 -0.83
CA SER A 138 25.70 -0.12 0.63
C SER A 138 24.68 0.99 1.00
N LEU A 139 23.41 0.75 0.71
CA LEU A 139 22.29 1.64 0.97
C LEU A 139 21.85 1.44 2.42
N PRO A 140 21.69 2.51 3.19
CA PRO A 140 21.18 2.40 4.55
C PRO A 140 19.71 1.95 4.53
N GLY A 141 19.38 0.97 5.37
CA GLY A 141 18.02 0.45 5.53
C GLY A 141 17.92 -1.06 5.30
N HIS A 142 16.74 -1.62 5.54
CA HIS A 142 16.42 -3.03 5.28
C HIS A 142 15.19 -3.11 4.40
N PHE A 143 15.26 -3.94 3.35
CA PHE A 143 14.10 -4.23 2.52
C PHE A 143 13.21 -5.25 3.23
N ILE A 144 11.93 -4.92 3.35
CA ILE A 144 10.92 -5.80 3.89
C ILE A 144 9.99 -6.15 2.74
N HIS A 145 10.01 -7.42 2.35
CA HIS A 145 9.03 -7.95 1.40
C HIS A 145 7.73 -8.23 2.18
N ILE A 146 6.62 -7.63 1.75
CA ILE A 146 5.31 -7.77 2.41
C ILE A 146 4.40 -8.51 1.44
N GLU A 147 4.16 -9.78 1.73
CA GLU A 147 3.30 -10.65 0.94
C GLU A 147 2.12 -11.13 1.81
N PRO A 148 0.95 -10.47 1.73
CA PRO A 148 -0.21 -10.88 2.49
C PRO A 148 -0.82 -12.16 1.90
N ASN A 149 -1.37 -13.02 2.77
CA ASN A 149 -2.17 -14.14 2.30
C ASN A 149 -3.56 -13.65 1.85
N PHE A 150 -3.77 -13.55 0.53
CA PHE A 150 -5.01 -13.06 -0.04
C PHE A 150 -6.21 -14.00 0.20
N SER A 151 -5.97 -15.30 0.33
CA SER A 151 -7.03 -16.27 0.61
C SER A 151 -7.68 -16.04 1.97
N ASP A 152 -6.93 -15.48 2.94
CA ASP A 152 -7.49 -15.11 4.25
C ASP A 152 -8.64 -14.11 4.10
N TYR A 153 -8.56 -13.25 3.07
CA TYR A 153 -9.56 -12.22 2.76
C TYR A 153 -10.67 -12.71 1.84
N GLY A 154 -10.69 -14.02 1.51
CA GLY A 154 -11.63 -14.60 0.55
C GLY A 154 -11.37 -14.16 -0.90
N LEU A 155 -10.17 -13.65 -1.21
CA LEU A 155 -9.80 -13.27 -2.56
C LEU A 155 -9.29 -14.48 -3.35
N ALA A 156 -9.69 -14.56 -4.62
CA ALA A 156 -9.28 -15.61 -5.55
C ALA A 156 -7.93 -15.30 -6.19
N ASP A 157 -7.36 -16.27 -6.92
CA ASP A 157 -6.06 -16.13 -7.62
C ASP A 157 -6.01 -14.97 -8.65
N HIS A 158 -7.17 -14.60 -9.20
CA HIS A 158 -7.26 -13.51 -10.16
C HIS A 158 -7.10 -12.16 -9.48
N TYR A 159 -6.00 -11.48 -9.78
CA TYR A 159 -5.62 -10.20 -9.22
C TYR A 159 -6.64 -9.11 -9.56
N THR A 160 -7.01 -8.35 -8.55
CA THR A 160 -7.96 -7.23 -8.62
C THR A 160 -7.48 -6.09 -7.74
N SER A 161 -8.09 -4.92 -7.87
CA SER A 161 -7.79 -3.77 -6.99
C SER A 161 -8.01 -4.03 -5.50
N GLN A 162 -8.84 -5.02 -5.12
CA GLN A 162 -8.95 -5.44 -3.72
C GLN A 162 -7.65 -6.06 -3.20
N HIS A 163 -6.89 -6.76 -4.04
CA HIS A 163 -5.57 -7.30 -3.69
C HIS A 163 -4.59 -6.17 -3.42
N THR A 164 -4.54 -5.17 -4.30
CA THR A 164 -3.73 -3.96 -4.10
C THR A 164 -4.10 -3.26 -2.79
N ALA A 165 -5.40 -3.10 -2.49
CA ALA A 165 -5.85 -2.52 -1.22
C ALA A 165 -5.38 -3.33 0.00
N VAL A 166 -5.44 -4.66 -0.06
CA VAL A 166 -4.93 -5.54 1.01
C VAL A 166 -3.41 -5.40 1.16
N GLN A 167 -2.64 -5.35 0.07
CA GLN A 167 -1.18 -5.15 0.13
C GLN A 167 -0.83 -3.81 0.80
N TYR A 168 -1.41 -2.70 0.33
CA TYR A 168 -1.17 -1.39 0.92
C TYR A 168 -1.58 -1.31 2.39
N THR A 169 -2.64 -2.00 2.80
CA THR A 169 -3.04 -2.10 4.21
C THR A 169 -1.94 -2.72 5.07
N HIS A 170 -1.28 -3.79 4.59
CA HIS A 170 -0.19 -4.43 5.32
C HIS A 170 1.06 -3.54 5.37
N VAL A 171 1.41 -2.90 4.25
CA VAL A 171 2.52 -1.93 4.18
C VAL A 171 2.29 -0.78 5.16
N THR A 172 1.12 -0.15 5.14
CA THR A 172 0.76 0.94 6.05
C THR A 172 0.79 0.50 7.51
N SER A 173 0.29 -0.69 7.82
CA SER A 173 0.33 -1.22 9.19
C SER A 173 1.78 -1.36 9.70
N GLN A 174 2.69 -1.85 8.85
CA GLN A 174 4.12 -1.96 9.19
C GLN A 174 4.77 -0.58 9.37
N LEU A 175 4.45 0.39 8.51
CA LEU A 175 4.95 1.77 8.61
C LEU A 175 4.46 2.48 9.89
N ILE A 176 3.21 2.24 10.30
CA ILE A 176 2.68 2.80 11.56
C ILE A 176 3.36 2.15 12.76
N ALA A 177 3.55 0.83 12.75
CA ALA A 177 4.19 0.10 13.84
C ALA A 177 5.67 0.49 14.02
N SER A 178 6.42 0.68 12.93
CA SER A 178 7.84 1.05 12.99
C SER A 178 8.05 2.44 13.61
N VAL A 179 7.16 3.39 13.33
CA VAL A 179 7.18 4.73 13.95
C VAL A 179 6.93 4.65 15.45
N GLN A 180 5.96 3.85 15.88
CA GLN A 180 5.63 3.69 17.30
C GLN A 180 6.81 3.12 18.08
N ALA A 181 7.50 2.12 17.53
CA ALA A 181 8.69 1.53 18.13
C ALA A 181 9.84 2.52 18.30
N VAL A 182 10.09 3.38 17.30
CA VAL A 182 11.13 4.42 17.37
C VAL A 182 10.79 5.49 18.42
N GLN A 183 9.51 5.80 18.62
CA GLN A 183 9.07 6.75 19.64
C GLN A 183 9.16 6.16 21.05
N THR A 184 8.86 4.88 21.23
CA THR A 184 8.98 4.21 22.55
C THR A 184 10.43 4.02 22.98
N GLY A 185 11.36 3.78 22.05
CA GLY A 185 12.79 3.68 22.35
C GLY A 185 13.51 5.01 22.62
N ARG A 186 12.82 6.15 22.49
CA ARG A 186 13.35 7.50 22.77
C ARG A 186 12.86 8.09 24.08
N ASN A 187 11.97 7.40 24.80
CA ASN A 187 11.42 7.82 26.08
C ASN A 187 12.06 7.05 27.24
#